data_AF-A0AAV2SC51-F1
#
_entry.id   AF-A0AAV2SC51-F1
#
_cell.length_a   1.000
_cell.length_b   1.000
_cell.length_c   1.000
_cell.angle_alpha   90.00
_cell.angle_beta   90.00
_cell.angle_gamma   90.00
#
_symmetry.space_group_name_H-M   'P 1'
#
loop_
_entity.id
_entity.type
_entity.pdbx_description
1 polymer ?
#
loop_
_entity_poly.entity_id
_entity_poly.type
_entity_poly.pdbx_seq_one_letter_code
_entity_poly.pdbx_strand_id
1 'polypeptide(L)'
;VKDDLSGDIQYIIVRLVRGLASDREHARHGFYTTLHMMLQLFPQTQSFVVKSIQKSYEATATAEIDGMVGEALAWGAIIRSGRLKEDSELQDTIANRLLSVRDKKSYLGVITTKFLINMIETCNGIGTSEKVWGKLEKQLNTEIKEPSDLWLKLLLARKQGQSIPKWLSEYKITPDLYSDIGEIMMQTACEVPKVHPVLNEVVIHLASQNTKENAVLASFWTSAICPRLKNYGSEQQLGFIIAKLILKEMKTQEEVEKLMSPRLIKSLMSTVGKKDPESQAVTQTLTDSILEIIKENKEKR
;
A
#
# COMPACT_ATOMS: atom_id res chain seq x y z
N VAL A 1 6.60 32.87 -16.31
CA VAL A 1 6.69 32.51 -17.75
C VAL A 1 5.26 32.46 -18.27
N LYS A 2 4.88 33.27 -19.27
CA LYS A 2 3.59 33.08 -19.95
C LYS A 2 3.65 31.69 -20.60
N ASP A 3 2.64 30.85 -20.36
CA ASP A 3 2.56 29.49 -20.91
C ASP A 3 2.48 29.58 -22.45
N ASP A 4 3.63 29.63 -23.12
CA ASP A 4 3.77 29.69 -24.58
C ASP A 4 3.63 28.27 -25.19
N LEU A 5 2.59 27.56 -24.76
CA LEU A 5 2.23 26.26 -25.30
C LEU A 5 1.25 26.48 -26.46
N SER A 6 1.49 25.83 -27.59
CA SER A 6 0.55 25.87 -28.71
C SER A 6 -0.84 25.36 -28.28
N GLY A 7 -1.89 25.87 -28.95
CA GLY A 7 -3.27 25.48 -28.66
C GLY A 7 -3.49 23.97 -28.76
N ASP A 8 -2.79 23.30 -29.68
CA ASP A 8 -2.86 21.85 -29.84
C ASP A 8 -2.29 21.10 -28.63
N ILE A 9 -1.15 21.55 -28.10
CA ILE A 9 -0.55 20.93 -26.90
C ILE A 9 -1.46 21.14 -25.69
N GLN A 10 -2.00 22.35 -25.51
CA GLN A 10 -2.95 22.64 -24.45
C GLN A 10 -4.19 21.74 -24.52
N TYR A 11 -4.73 21.56 -25.73
CA TYR A 11 -5.87 20.69 -25.98
C TYR A 11 -5.56 19.21 -25.65
N ILE A 12 -4.39 18.72 -26.06
CA ILE A 12 -3.91 17.37 -25.71
C ILE A 12 -3.83 17.21 -24.19
N ILE A 13 -3.21 18.16 -23.48
CA ILE A 13 -3.09 18.13 -22.02
C ILE A 13 -4.46 18.03 -21.35
N VAL A 14 -5.41 18.88 -21.76
CA VAL A 14 -6.77 18.86 -21.20
C VAL A 14 -7.44 17.51 -21.40
N ARG A 15 -7.27 16.90 -22.59
CA ARG A 15 -7.81 15.56 -22.88
C ARG A 15 -7.14 14.47 -22.05
N LEU A 16 -5.82 14.52 -21.91
CA LEU A 16 -5.07 13.56 -21.09
C LEU A 16 -5.52 13.63 -19.63
N VAL A 17 -5.60 14.83 -19.06
CA VAL A 17 -6.03 15.03 -17.67
C VAL A 17 -7.45 14.48 -17.48
N ARG A 18 -8.43 14.93 -18.27
CA ARG A 18 -9.82 14.45 -18.12
C ARG A 18 -9.96 12.94 -18.32
N GLY A 19 -9.18 12.37 -19.23
CA GLY A 19 -9.19 10.94 -19.53
C GLY A 19 -8.79 10.04 -18.34
N LEU A 20 -8.10 10.59 -17.34
CA LEU A 20 -7.73 9.83 -16.12
C LEU A 20 -8.94 9.43 -15.28
N ALA A 21 -10.06 10.12 -15.43
CA ALA A 21 -11.35 9.78 -14.81
C ALA A 21 -12.22 8.87 -15.71
N SER A 22 -11.64 8.21 -16.72
CA SER A 22 -12.38 7.22 -17.50
C SER A 22 -12.77 6.03 -16.63
N ASP A 23 -13.98 5.52 -16.83
CA ASP A 23 -14.49 4.24 -16.30
C ASP A 23 -13.63 3.02 -16.71
N ARG A 24 -13.00 3.07 -17.88
CA ARG A 24 -12.18 1.98 -18.44
C ARG A 24 -10.74 2.00 -17.94
N GLU A 25 -10.33 0.94 -17.25
CA GLU A 25 -8.99 0.80 -16.67
C GLU A 25 -7.86 0.94 -17.70
N HIS A 26 -7.97 0.26 -18.86
CA HIS A 26 -6.97 0.35 -19.93
C HIS A 26 -6.83 1.77 -20.50
N ALA A 27 -7.95 2.50 -20.60
CA ALA A 27 -7.92 3.88 -21.06
C ALA A 27 -7.21 4.78 -20.02
N ARG A 28 -7.55 4.65 -18.73
CA ARG A 28 -6.86 5.37 -17.64
C ARG A 28 -5.36 5.13 -17.68
N HIS A 29 -4.93 3.88 -17.90
CA HIS A 29 -3.51 3.53 -17.99
C HIS A 29 -2.81 4.25 -19.15
N GLY A 30 -3.44 4.29 -20.33
CA GLY A 30 -2.91 4.98 -21.51
C GLY A 30 -2.80 6.50 -21.30
N PHE A 31 -3.84 7.12 -20.74
CA PHE A 31 -3.83 8.54 -20.40
C PHE A 31 -2.75 8.88 -19.36
N TYR A 32 -2.66 8.10 -18.29
CA TYR A 32 -1.65 8.26 -17.23
C TYR A 32 -0.24 8.17 -17.78
N THR A 33 0.04 7.12 -18.55
CA THR A 33 1.35 6.86 -19.14
C THR A 33 1.76 7.98 -20.09
N THR A 34 0.84 8.44 -20.93
CA THR A 34 1.12 9.53 -21.88
C THR A 34 1.33 10.86 -21.16
N LEU A 35 0.51 11.19 -20.16
CA LEU A 35 0.67 12.42 -19.37
C LEU A 35 2.01 12.45 -18.63
N HIS A 36 2.36 11.33 -17.98
CA HIS A 36 3.64 11.18 -17.29
C HIS A 36 4.83 11.34 -18.24
N MET A 37 4.83 10.67 -19.41
CA MET A 37 5.91 10.82 -20.39
C MET A 37 6.01 12.25 -20.92
N MET A 38 4.88 12.90 -21.19
CA MET A 38 4.86 14.28 -21.67
C MET A 38 5.46 15.23 -20.62
N LEU A 39 5.16 15.06 -19.33
CA LEU A 39 5.78 15.83 -18.24
C LEU A 39 7.29 15.58 -18.13
N GLN A 40 7.75 14.35 -18.40
CA GLN A 40 9.17 14.02 -18.41
C GLN A 40 9.91 14.68 -19.58
N LEU A 41 9.36 14.56 -20.80
CA LEU A 41 9.96 15.01 -22.05
C LEU A 41 9.83 16.52 -22.27
N PHE A 42 8.76 17.14 -21.77
CA PHE A 42 8.43 18.55 -21.97
C PHE A 42 8.13 19.25 -20.62
N PRO A 43 9.17 19.58 -19.82
CA PRO A 43 8.99 20.13 -18.48
C PRO A 43 8.20 21.44 -18.42
N GLN A 44 8.25 22.23 -19.50
CA GLN A 44 7.49 23.47 -19.65
C GLN A 44 5.97 23.26 -19.62
N THR A 45 5.48 22.01 -19.73
CA THR A 45 4.05 21.68 -19.64
C THR A 45 3.51 21.62 -18.22
N GLN A 46 4.37 21.51 -17.20
CA GLN A 46 3.96 21.28 -15.81
C GLN A 46 2.98 22.33 -15.29
N SER A 47 3.25 23.62 -15.51
CA SER A 47 2.38 24.72 -15.08
C SER A 47 0.96 24.59 -15.63
N PHE A 48 0.85 24.25 -16.92
CA PHE A 48 -0.44 24.08 -17.59
C PHE A 48 -1.15 22.79 -17.17
N VAL A 49 -0.39 21.71 -16.91
CA VAL A 49 -0.94 20.47 -16.36
C VAL A 49 -1.53 20.73 -14.97
N VAL A 50 -0.81 21.40 -14.06
CA VAL A 50 -1.31 21.75 -12.72
C VAL A 50 -2.62 22.54 -12.82
N LYS A 51 -2.66 23.60 -13.65
CA LYS A 51 -3.90 24.38 -13.89
C LYS A 51 -5.04 23.51 -14.43
N SER A 52 -4.73 22.57 -15.33
CA SER A 52 -5.73 21.67 -15.91
C SER A 52 -6.29 20.68 -14.90
N ILE A 53 -5.47 20.19 -13.98
CA ILE A 53 -5.88 19.33 -12.85
C ILE A 53 -6.82 20.10 -11.94
N GLN A 54 -6.40 21.29 -11.49
CA GLN A 54 -7.20 22.16 -10.63
C GLN A 54 -8.57 22.45 -11.26
N LYS A 55 -8.59 22.84 -12.54
CA LYS A 55 -9.83 23.10 -13.28
C LYS A 55 -10.73 21.87 -13.43
N SER A 56 -10.15 20.67 -13.57
CA SER A 56 -10.92 19.45 -13.85
C SER A 56 -11.46 18.77 -12.59
N TYR A 57 -10.76 18.91 -11.45
CA TYR A 57 -11.04 18.14 -10.25
C TYR A 57 -11.33 18.97 -8.99
N GLU A 58 -10.87 20.22 -8.90
CA GLU A 58 -11.14 21.06 -7.71
C GLU A 58 -12.49 21.79 -7.80
N ALA A 59 -12.99 22.05 -9.01
CA ALA A 59 -14.24 22.78 -9.23
C ALA A 59 -15.51 21.94 -8.99
N THR A 60 -15.39 20.61 -8.88
CA THR A 60 -16.51 19.69 -8.68
C THR A 60 -16.57 19.26 -7.21
N ALA A 61 -17.26 20.06 -6.39
CA ALA A 61 -17.44 19.86 -4.94
C ALA A 61 -18.05 18.49 -4.53
N THR A 62 -18.55 17.73 -5.51
CA THR A 62 -18.95 16.32 -5.39
C THR A 62 -18.34 15.55 -6.56
N ALA A 63 -17.02 15.37 -6.57
CA ALA A 63 -16.39 14.53 -7.57
C ALA A 63 -16.92 13.09 -7.39
N GLU A 64 -17.56 12.56 -8.43
CA GLU A 64 -17.81 11.13 -8.54
C GLU A 64 -16.50 10.36 -8.30
N ILE A 65 -16.62 9.12 -7.85
CA ILE A 65 -15.49 8.23 -7.55
C ILE A 65 -14.41 8.27 -8.66
N ASP A 66 -14.83 8.28 -9.92
CA ASP A 66 -13.93 8.31 -11.06
C ASP A 66 -13.13 9.62 -11.15
N GLY A 67 -13.73 10.74 -10.76
CA GLY A 67 -13.05 12.02 -10.63
C GLY A 67 -11.95 11.99 -9.56
N MET A 68 -12.22 11.35 -8.42
CA MET A 68 -11.21 11.17 -7.36
C MET A 68 -10.05 10.27 -7.79
N VAL A 69 -10.34 9.20 -8.54
CA VAL A 69 -9.31 8.36 -9.17
C VAL A 69 -8.50 9.17 -10.16
N GLY A 70 -9.18 9.91 -11.04
CA GLY A 70 -8.54 10.75 -12.03
C GLY A 70 -7.62 11.80 -11.43
N GLU A 71 -8.07 12.44 -10.33
CA GLU A 71 -7.28 13.38 -9.57
C GLU A 71 -6.02 12.72 -8.97
N ALA A 72 -6.17 11.60 -8.27
CA ALA A 72 -5.05 10.89 -7.67
C ALA A 72 -4.02 10.47 -8.74
N LEU A 73 -4.48 9.98 -9.88
CA LEU A 73 -3.63 9.64 -11.02
C LEU A 73 -2.95 10.87 -11.62
N ALA A 74 -3.62 12.01 -11.72
CA ALA A 74 -3.04 13.21 -12.31
C ALA A 74 -1.89 13.75 -11.46
N TRP A 75 -2.09 13.84 -10.13
CA TRP A 75 -1.02 14.17 -9.19
C TRP A 75 0.09 13.12 -9.19
N GLY A 76 -0.27 11.85 -9.27
CA GLY A 76 0.68 10.74 -9.42
C GLY A 76 1.55 10.84 -10.68
N ALA A 77 1.03 11.38 -11.79
CA ALA A 77 1.80 11.57 -13.02
C ALA A 77 2.86 12.67 -12.86
N ILE A 78 2.53 13.75 -12.13
CA ILE A 78 3.48 14.81 -11.75
C ILE A 78 4.56 14.24 -10.84
N ILE A 79 4.20 13.51 -9.80
CA ILE A 79 5.17 12.88 -8.89
C ILE A 79 6.15 11.99 -9.67
N ARG A 80 5.64 11.05 -10.48
CA ARG A 80 6.49 10.12 -11.22
C ARG A 80 7.37 10.81 -12.26
N SER A 81 6.98 11.99 -12.75
CA SER A 81 7.80 12.75 -13.70
C SER A 81 9.15 13.17 -13.14
N GLY A 82 9.33 13.15 -11.81
CA GLY A 82 10.57 13.53 -11.14
C GLY A 82 10.82 15.04 -11.11
N ARG A 83 9.84 15.85 -11.55
CA ARG A 83 9.95 17.31 -11.64
C ARG A 83 9.55 18.06 -10.36
N LEU A 84 9.18 17.32 -9.32
CA LEU A 84 8.64 17.89 -8.09
C LEU A 84 9.72 18.32 -7.07
N LYS A 85 10.98 17.90 -7.27
CA LYS A 85 12.05 17.98 -6.26
C LYS A 85 12.31 19.39 -5.70
N GLU A 86 12.17 20.43 -6.52
CA GLU A 86 12.51 21.82 -6.17
C GLU A 86 11.27 22.70 -5.88
N ASP A 87 10.05 22.16 -6.02
CA ASP A 87 8.80 22.90 -5.89
C ASP A 87 8.05 22.52 -4.60
N SER A 88 8.44 23.13 -3.48
CA SER A 88 7.88 22.83 -2.16
C SER A 88 6.39 23.18 -2.04
N GLU A 89 5.93 24.23 -2.73
CA GLU A 89 4.51 24.62 -2.71
C GLU A 89 3.63 23.60 -3.45
N LEU A 90 4.13 23.09 -4.58
CA LEU A 90 3.44 22.03 -5.31
C LEU A 90 3.49 20.70 -4.55
N GLN A 91 4.60 20.39 -3.85
CA GLN A 91 4.67 19.23 -2.95
C GLN A 91 3.58 19.30 -1.88
N ASP A 92 3.44 20.45 -1.22
CA ASP A 92 2.39 20.69 -0.21
C ASP A 92 0.99 20.49 -0.79
N THR A 93 0.75 21.09 -1.96
CA THR A 93 -0.53 20.98 -2.66
C THR A 93 -0.85 19.52 -2.95
N ILE A 94 0.06 18.80 -3.59
CA ILE A 94 -0.10 17.39 -3.94
C ILE A 94 -0.35 16.53 -2.71
N ALA A 95 0.47 16.68 -1.66
CA ALA A 95 0.32 15.93 -0.42
C ALA A 95 -1.08 16.13 0.17
N ASN A 96 -1.54 17.38 0.25
CA ASN A 96 -2.84 17.71 0.79
C ASN A 96 -3.99 17.14 -0.03
N ARG A 97 -3.90 17.20 -1.36
CA ARG A 97 -4.92 16.63 -2.25
C ARG A 97 -4.98 15.12 -2.13
N LEU A 98 -3.82 14.43 -2.17
CA LEU A 98 -3.76 12.97 -2.00
C LEU A 98 -4.32 12.52 -0.64
N LEU A 99 -3.97 13.20 0.45
CA LEU A 99 -4.51 12.91 1.78
C LEU A 99 -6.04 13.14 1.83
N SER A 100 -6.57 14.18 1.19
CA SER A 100 -8.00 14.47 1.19
C SER A 100 -8.87 13.45 0.42
N VAL A 101 -8.28 12.79 -0.59
CA VAL A 101 -8.95 11.79 -1.43
C VAL A 101 -8.88 10.40 -0.82
N ARG A 102 -7.82 10.13 -0.05
CA ARG A 102 -7.50 8.84 0.56
C ARG A 102 -8.66 8.21 1.32
N ASP A 103 -9.32 8.99 2.17
CA ASP A 103 -10.28 8.49 3.16
C ASP A 103 -11.68 8.24 2.57
N LYS A 104 -11.84 8.40 1.24
CA LYS A 104 -13.14 8.26 0.57
C LYS A 104 -13.49 6.80 0.22
N LYS A 105 -12.49 5.97 -0.13
CA LYS A 105 -12.62 4.54 -0.45
C LYS A 105 -11.30 3.78 -0.21
N SER A 106 -11.35 2.50 0.16
CA SER A 106 -10.16 1.70 0.48
C SER A 106 -9.13 1.64 -0.66
N TYR A 107 -9.55 1.42 -1.91
CA TYR A 107 -8.65 1.38 -3.07
C TYR A 107 -8.04 2.76 -3.40
N LEU A 108 -8.74 3.87 -3.12
CA LEU A 108 -8.16 5.21 -3.20
C LEU A 108 -7.07 5.37 -2.13
N GLY A 109 -7.30 4.81 -0.94
CA GLY A 109 -6.30 4.66 0.11
C GLY A 109 -5.00 4.06 -0.40
N VAL A 110 -5.07 2.93 -1.12
CA VAL A 110 -3.90 2.26 -1.70
C VAL A 110 -3.18 3.14 -2.74
N ILE A 111 -3.94 3.70 -3.69
CA ILE A 111 -3.38 4.49 -4.80
C ILE A 111 -2.68 5.75 -4.27
N THR A 112 -3.36 6.50 -3.41
CA THR A 112 -2.83 7.75 -2.84
C THR A 112 -1.64 7.49 -1.93
N THR A 113 -1.68 6.43 -1.10
CA THR A 113 -0.54 6.02 -0.27
C THR A 113 0.67 5.71 -1.14
N LYS A 114 0.51 4.96 -2.24
CA LYS A 114 1.60 4.65 -3.17
C LYS A 114 2.22 5.90 -3.81
N PHE A 115 1.40 6.89 -4.16
CA PHE A 115 1.90 8.16 -4.69
C PHE A 115 2.60 9.02 -3.63
N LEU A 116 2.06 9.08 -2.41
CA LEU A 116 2.72 9.75 -1.28
C LEU A 116 4.11 9.14 -1.05
N ILE A 117 4.21 7.82 -0.99
CA ILE A 117 5.50 7.11 -0.84
C ILE A 117 6.46 7.47 -1.98
N ASN A 118 5.98 7.43 -3.23
CA ASN A 118 6.83 7.74 -4.38
C ASN A 118 7.32 9.19 -4.35
N MET A 119 6.48 10.13 -3.91
CA MET A 119 6.86 11.52 -3.71
C MET A 119 7.96 11.65 -2.66
N ILE A 120 7.85 10.92 -1.55
CA ILE A 120 8.85 10.89 -0.47
C ILE A 120 10.19 10.34 -0.99
N GLU A 121 10.15 9.28 -1.78
CA GLU A 121 11.35 8.64 -2.33
C GLU A 121 12.03 9.49 -3.42
N THR A 122 11.24 10.17 -4.27
CA THR A 122 11.77 10.93 -5.43
C THR A 122 12.25 12.34 -5.07
N CYS A 123 11.74 12.93 -4.00
CA CYS A 123 12.11 14.30 -3.58
C CYS A 123 13.33 14.36 -2.63
N ASN A 124 14.17 13.31 -2.57
CA ASN A 124 15.26 13.13 -1.59
C ASN A 124 14.76 13.13 -0.13
N GLY A 125 13.65 12.43 0.13
CA GLY A 125 12.87 12.54 1.39
C GLY A 125 11.87 13.69 1.30
N ILE A 126 10.91 13.78 2.23
CA ILE A 126 10.16 15.05 2.45
C ILE A 126 11.14 16.03 3.15
N GLY A 127 12.24 16.34 2.49
CA GLY A 127 13.31 17.16 3.06
C GLY A 127 12.94 18.63 3.23
N THR A 128 11.77 19.08 2.78
CA THR A 128 11.53 20.52 2.66
C THR A 128 10.18 21.04 3.15
N SER A 129 9.18 20.19 3.42
CA SER A 129 7.92 20.68 4.01
C SER A 129 7.62 20.08 5.38
N GLU A 130 8.00 20.82 6.40
CA GLU A 130 7.57 20.62 7.79
C GLU A 130 6.03 20.55 7.91
N LYS A 131 5.29 21.22 7.01
CA LYS A 131 3.82 21.18 7.00
C LYS A 131 3.27 19.80 6.62
N VAL A 132 3.88 19.12 5.65
CA VAL A 132 3.46 17.77 5.25
C VAL A 132 3.74 16.78 6.37
N TRP A 133 4.93 16.84 6.98
CA TRP A 133 5.26 16.00 8.14
C TRP A 133 4.34 16.26 9.32
N GLY A 134 4.05 17.52 9.65
CA GLY A 134 3.16 17.86 10.75
C GLY A 134 1.72 17.35 10.54
N LYS A 135 1.25 17.25 9.29
CA LYS A 135 -0.05 16.63 8.98
C LYS A 135 0.00 15.11 9.09
N LEU A 136 1.01 14.48 8.50
CA LEU A 136 1.21 13.03 8.60
C LEU A 136 1.37 12.59 10.05
N GLU A 137 2.12 13.34 10.86
CA GLU A 137 2.29 13.07 12.28
C GLU A 137 0.94 13.13 13.01
N LYS A 138 0.15 14.18 12.82
CA LYS A 138 -1.19 14.30 13.42
C LYS A 138 -2.10 13.13 13.03
N GLN A 139 -2.04 12.66 11.79
CA GLN A 139 -2.88 11.57 11.30
C GLN A 139 -2.38 10.18 11.73
N LEU A 140 -1.06 9.96 11.77
CA LEU A 140 -0.46 8.64 12.03
C LEU A 140 -0.12 8.42 13.52
N ASN A 141 -0.11 9.47 14.34
CA ASN A 141 -0.01 9.36 15.81
C ASN A 141 -1.36 9.17 16.50
N THR A 142 -2.49 9.41 15.81
CA THR A 142 -3.80 9.00 16.31
C THR A 142 -3.99 7.48 16.20
N GLU A 143 -5.04 6.96 16.83
CA GLU A 143 -5.46 5.57 16.70
C GLU A 143 -5.67 5.20 15.22
N ILE A 144 -4.84 4.29 14.71
CA ILE A 144 -4.89 3.86 13.31
C ILE A 144 -6.00 2.83 13.15
N LYS A 145 -6.98 3.13 12.30
CA LYS A 145 -8.14 2.24 12.05
C LYS A 145 -8.16 1.66 10.65
N GLU A 146 -7.48 2.34 9.71
CA GLU A 146 -7.53 2.01 8.30
C GLU A 146 -6.27 1.26 7.83
N PRO A 147 -6.40 0.24 6.95
CA PRO A 147 -5.28 -0.53 6.43
C PRO A 147 -4.24 0.32 5.68
N SER A 148 -4.71 1.35 4.98
CA SER A 148 -3.83 2.27 4.25
C SER A 148 -2.99 3.13 5.20
N ASP A 149 -3.53 3.58 6.33
CA ASP A 149 -2.81 4.35 7.36
C ASP A 149 -1.71 3.52 8.00
N LEU A 150 -2.04 2.28 8.39
CA LEU A 150 -1.06 1.34 8.92
C LEU A 150 0.04 1.08 7.90
N TRP A 151 -0.32 0.85 6.63
CA TRP A 151 0.65 0.63 5.57
C TRP A 151 1.60 1.81 5.39
N LEU A 152 1.07 3.04 5.35
CA LEU A 152 1.89 4.25 5.23
C LEU A 152 2.84 4.38 6.42
N LYS A 153 2.34 4.24 7.66
CA LYS A 153 3.19 4.36 8.86
C LYS A 153 4.33 3.35 8.86
N LEU A 154 4.03 2.07 8.59
CA LEU A 154 5.04 1.01 8.59
C LEU A 154 6.08 1.22 7.50
N LEU A 155 5.65 1.57 6.28
CA LEU A 155 6.58 1.78 5.20
C LEU A 155 7.50 2.97 5.46
N LEU A 156 6.96 4.05 6.01
CA LEU A 156 7.76 5.20 6.37
C LEU A 156 8.73 4.88 7.52
N ALA A 157 8.30 4.14 8.55
CA ALA A 157 9.19 3.68 9.63
C ALA A 157 10.34 2.81 9.10
N ARG A 158 10.07 1.96 8.10
CA ARG A 158 11.07 1.08 7.48
C ARG A 158 12.06 1.82 6.60
N LYS A 159 11.65 2.88 5.91
CA LYS A 159 12.48 3.62 4.95
C LYS A 159 13.48 4.54 5.68
N GLN A 160 14.27 3.99 6.60
CA GLN A 160 15.28 4.69 7.39
C GLN A 160 16.24 5.47 6.46
N GLY A 161 16.07 6.79 6.44
CA GLY A 161 16.88 7.73 5.67
C GLY A 161 17.09 9.02 6.46
N GLN A 162 18.01 9.87 6.01
CA GLN A 162 18.51 11.07 6.71
C GLN A 162 17.46 12.15 7.05
N SER A 163 16.19 11.96 6.70
CA SER A 163 15.15 13.00 6.83
C SER A 163 13.81 12.51 7.39
N ILE A 164 13.79 11.38 8.11
CA ILE A 164 12.56 10.87 8.75
C ILE A 164 12.43 11.43 10.17
N PRO A 165 11.24 11.90 10.58
CA PRO A 165 11.00 12.32 11.96
C PRO A 165 11.30 11.24 13.00
N LYS A 166 11.81 11.65 14.15
CA LYS A 166 12.21 10.74 15.24
C LYS A 166 11.06 9.81 15.68
N TRP A 167 9.85 10.35 15.82
CA TRP A 167 8.65 9.61 16.23
C TRP A 167 8.34 8.38 15.36
N LEU A 168 8.76 8.43 14.09
CA LEU A 168 8.52 7.37 13.12
C LEU A 168 9.69 6.38 13.05
N SER A 169 10.92 6.87 13.20
CA SER A 169 12.13 6.03 13.24
C SER A 169 12.17 5.05 14.42
N GLU A 170 11.50 5.39 15.52
CA GLU A 170 11.45 4.58 16.75
C GLU A 170 10.20 3.68 16.81
N TYR A 171 9.33 3.72 15.80
CA TYR A 171 8.06 3.01 15.83
C TYR A 171 8.23 1.48 15.77
N LYS A 172 7.68 0.79 16.76
CA LYS A 172 7.65 -0.67 16.87
C LYS A 172 6.22 -1.17 17.02
N ILE A 173 5.98 -2.39 16.56
CA ILE A 173 4.72 -3.08 16.79
C ILE A 173 4.91 -3.88 18.07
N THR A 174 4.33 -3.41 19.16
CA THR A 174 4.41 -4.07 20.46
C THR A 174 3.25 -5.06 20.65
N PRO A 175 3.38 -6.05 21.55
CA PRO A 175 2.35 -7.08 21.74
C PRO A 175 0.95 -6.58 22.08
N ASP A 176 0.84 -5.44 22.75
CA ASP A 176 -0.42 -4.75 23.04
C ASP A 176 -1.17 -4.31 21.78
N LEU A 177 -0.45 -4.00 20.69
CA LEU A 177 -1.02 -3.59 19.41
C LEU A 177 -1.41 -4.76 18.49
N TYR A 178 -1.05 -6.00 18.86
CA TYR A 178 -1.24 -7.17 17.99
C TYR A 178 -2.71 -7.40 17.64
N SER A 179 -3.62 -7.25 18.61
CA SER A 179 -5.05 -7.45 18.36
C SER A 179 -5.58 -6.44 17.33
N ASP A 180 -5.28 -5.16 17.53
CA ASP A 180 -5.79 -4.07 16.68
C ASP A 180 -5.23 -4.18 15.26
N ILE A 181 -3.92 -4.45 15.13
CA ILE A 181 -3.30 -4.69 13.82
C ILE A 181 -3.90 -5.92 13.15
N GLY A 182 -4.17 -6.99 13.90
CA GLY A 182 -4.86 -8.16 13.39
C GLY A 182 -6.23 -7.80 12.83
N GLU A 183 -7.00 -6.97 13.53
CA GLU A 183 -8.31 -6.50 13.06
C GLU A 183 -8.20 -5.65 11.79
N ILE A 184 -7.27 -4.68 11.75
CA ILE A 184 -7.01 -3.84 10.58
C ILE A 184 -6.64 -4.70 9.36
N MET A 185 -5.77 -5.70 9.54
CA MET A 185 -5.42 -6.62 8.45
C MET A 185 -6.65 -7.40 7.96
N MET A 186 -7.51 -7.87 8.86
CA MET A 186 -8.71 -8.63 8.49
C MET A 186 -9.76 -7.81 7.73
N GLN A 187 -9.77 -6.48 7.87
CA GLN A 187 -10.64 -5.61 7.05
C GLN A 187 -10.36 -5.74 5.54
N THR A 188 -9.15 -6.17 5.16
CA THR A 188 -8.75 -6.36 3.75
C THR A 188 -9.25 -7.66 3.13
N ALA A 189 -9.98 -8.50 3.88
CA ALA A 189 -10.48 -9.79 3.38
C ALA A 189 -11.39 -9.61 2.16
N CYS A 190 -12.18 -8.53 2.08
CA CYS A 190 -13.05 -8.25 0.95
C CYS A 190 -12.28 -7.99 -0.37
N GLU A 191 -10.97 -7.75 -0.32
CA GLU A 191 -10.15 -7.47 -1.49
C GLU A 191 -9.55 -8.74 -2.12
N VAL A 192 -9.57 -9.88 -1.41
CA VAL A 192 -9.06 -11.17 -1.89
C VAL A 192 -9.76 -11.55 -3.22
N PRO A 193 -9.02 -12.00 -4.26
CA PRO A 193 -7.60 -12.41 -4.26
C PRO A 193 -6.58 -11.28 -4.39
N LYS A 194 -7.00 -10.01 -4.54
CA LYS A 194 -6.06 -8.88 -4.55
C LYS A 194 -5.54 -8.66 -3.13
N VAL A 195 -4.22 -8.73 -2.98
CA VAL A 195 -3.58 -8.62 -1.66
C VAL A 195 -3.29 -7.16 -1.35
N HIS A 196 -3.92 -6.62 -0.30
CA HIS A 196 -3.62 -5.28 0.17
C HIS A 196 -2.15 -5.21 0.64
N PRO A 197 -1.37 -4.18 0.23
CA PRO A 197 0.06 -4.10 0.54
C PRO A 197 0.42 -4.11 2.04
N VAL A 198 -0.51 -3.68 2.89
CA VAL A 198 -0.35 -3.66 4.37
C VAL A 198 0.09 -5.01 4.92
N LEU A 199 -0.40 -6.13 4.36
CA LEU A 199 -0.12 -7.44 4.91
C LEU A 199 1.37 -7.76 4.84
N ASN A 200 1.98 -7.45 3.70
CA ASN A 200 3.39 -7.66 3.48
C ASN A 200 4.25 -6.74 4.37
N GLU A 201 3.85 -5.47 4.52
CA GLU A 201 4.62 -4.55 5.37
C GLU A 201 4.49 -4.82 6.87
N VAL A 202 3.34 -5.31 7.36
CA VAL A 202 3.24 -5.75 8.76
C VAL A 202 4.20 -6.90 9.03
N VAL A 203 4.22 -7.91 8.16
CA VAL A 203 5.10 -9.08 8.29
C VAL A 203 6.57 -8.67 8.25
N ILE A 204 6.97 -7.84 7.29
CA ILE A 204 8.35 -7.36 7.17
C ILE A 204 8.75 -6.53 8.41
N HIS A 205 7.87 -5.64 8.88
CA HIS A 205 8.18 -4.80 10.04
C HIS A 205 8.34 -5.64 11.31
N LEU A 206 7.48 -6.65 11.53
CA LEU A 206 7.62 -7.60 12.64
C LEU A 206 8.88 -8.46 12.51
N ALA A 207 9.20 -8.93 11.30
CA ALA A 207 10.43 -9.69 11.03
C ALA A 207 11.69 -8.86 11.34
N SER A 208 11.67 -7.56 11.04
CA SER A 208 12.79 -6.64 11.34
C SER A 208 13.02 -6.41 12.84
N GLN A 209 11.99 -6.59 13.66
CA GLN A 209 12.06 -6.46 15.13
C GLN A 209 12.50 -7.75 15.83
N ASN A 210 12.63 -8.82 15.06
CA ASN A 210 12.86 -10.14 15.60
C ASN A 210 14.32 -10.31 16.06
N THR A 211 14.50 -10.73 17.30
CA THR A 211 15.83 -10.79 17.92
C THR A 211 16.44 -12.19 17.87
N LYS A 212 15.65 -13.27 18.03
CA LYS A 212 15.99 -14.70 17.78
C LYS A 212 14.71 -15.57 17.60
N GLU A 213 14.80 -16.64 16.80
CA GLU A 213 13.78 -17.71 16.60
C GLU A 213 12.36 -17.29 16.17
N ASN A 214 12.22 -16.17 15.46
CA ASN A 214 10.92 -15.72 14.92
C ASN A 214 9.79 -15.66 15.97
N ALA A 215 10.15 -15.44 17.25
CA ALA A 215 9.22 -15.44 18.37
C ALA A 215 8.19 -14.31 18.25
N VAL A 216 8.59 -13.14 17.73
CA VAL A 216 7.70 -12.00 17.46
C VAL A 216 6.62 -12.38 16.46
N LEU A 217 7.00 -12.96 15.32
CA LEU A 217 6.07 -13.40 14.27
C LEU A 217 5.15 -14.53 14.75
N ALA A 218 5.69 -15.52 15.47
CA ALA A 218 4.90 -16.61 16.04
C ALA A 218 3.89 -16.11 17.08
N SER A 219 4.30 -15.19 17.95
CA SER A 219 3.42 -14.55 18.92
C SER A 219 2.32 -13.75 18.21
N PHE A 220 2.69 -12.93 17.23
CA PHE A 220 1.73 -12.15 16.44
C PHE A 220 0.72 -13.05 15.73
N TRP A 221 1.19 -14.10 15.05
CA TRP A 221 0.32 -15.09 14.40
C TRP A 221 -0.71 -15.67 15.39
N THR A 222 -0.23 -16.07 16.57
CA THR A 222 -1.04 -16.77 17.57
C THR A 222 -2.07 -15.86 18.24
N SER A 223 -1.73 -14.60 18.50
CA SER A 223 -2.61 -13.66 19.22
C SER A 223 -3.46 -12.77 18.29
N ALA A 224 -2.95 -12.42 17.10
CA ALA A 224 -3.61 -11.49 16.18
C ALA A 224 -4.43 -12.22 15.11
N ILE A 225 -3.86 -13.23 14.45
CA ILE A 225 -4.45 -13.77 13.22
C ILE A 225 -5.19 -15.09 13.46
N CYS A 226 -4.55 -16.04 14.13
CA CYS A 226 -5.11 -17.35 14.43
C CYS A 226 -6.49 -17.31 15.12
N PRO A 227 -6.76 -16.37 16.06
CA PRO A 227 -8.08 -16.27 16.69
C PRO A 227 -9.20 -15.87 15.72
N ARG A 228 -8.85 -15.17 14.63
CA ARG A 228 -9.75 -14.61 13.61
C ARG A 228 -9.92 -15.51 12.38
N LEU A 229 -9.16 -16.60 12.30
CA LEU A 229 -9.21 -17.54 11.19
C LEU A 229 -10.56 -18.27 11.15
N LYS A 230 -11.28 -18.12 10.03
CA LYS A 230 -12.50 -18.89 9.74
C LYS A 230 -12.18 -20.18 8.98
N ASN A 231 -13.18 -21.05 8.86
CA ASN A 231 -13.08 -22.32 8.10
C ASN A 231 -13.54 -22.19 6.64
N TYR A 232 -13.95 -20.99 6.22
CA TYR A 232 -14.40 -20.68 4.87
C TYR A 232 -14.39 -19.18 4.61
N GLY A 233 -14.49 -18.82 3.34
CA GLY A 233 -14.67 -17.44 2.90
C GLY A 233 -13.34 -16.68 2.78
N SER A 234 -13.47 -15.40 2.52
CA SER A 234 -12.33 -14.52 2.27
C SER A 234 -11.43 -14.37 3.49
N GLU A 235 -11.94 -14.46 4.72
CA GLU A 235 -11.12 -14.41 5.93
C GLU A 235 -10.23 -15.65 6.08
N GLN A 236 -10.69 -16.82 5.63
CA GLN A 236 -9.86 -18.03 5.57
C GLN A 236 -8.73 -17.85 4.56
N GLN A 237 -9.06 -17.41 3.35
CA GLN A 237 -8.09 -17.18 2.27
C GLN A 237 -7.05 -16.13 2.69
N LEU A 238 -7.49 -15.03 3.30
CA LEU A 238 -6.61 -14.00 3.85
C LEU A 238 -5.68 -14.56 4.91
N GLY A 239 -6.20 -15.38 5.84
CA GLY A 239 -5.40 -16.06 6.84
C GLY A 239 -4.31 -16.95 6.24
N PHE A 240 -4.60 -17.66 5.15
CA PHE A 240 -3.60 -18.46 4.42
C PHE A 240 -2.57 -17.59 3.70
N ILE A 241 -2.97 -16.45 3.13
CA ILE A 241 -2.05 -15.48 2.52
C ILE A 241 -1.09 -14.93 3.59
N ILE A 242 -1.61 -14.55 4.76
CA ILE A 242 -0.79 -14.07 5.88
C ILE A 242 0.15 -15.16 6.38
N ALA A 243 -0.34 -16.39 6.56
CA ALA A 243 0.50 -17.53 6.95
C ALA A 243 1.64 -17.74 5.95
N LYS A 244 1.35 -17.68 4.64
CA LYS A 244 2.36 -17.76 3.59
C LYS A 244 3.39 -16.64 3.69
N LEU A 245 2.96 -15.40 3.95
CA LEU A 245 3.88 -14.28 4.11
C LEU A 245 4.80 -14.48 5.32
N ILE A 246 4.27 -14.94 6.45
CA ILE A 246 5.05 -15.25 7.64
C ILE A 246 6.06 -16.39 7.37
N LEU A 247 5.64 -17.45 6.66
CA LEU A 247 6.52 -18.57 6.31
C LEU A 247 7.74 -18.15 5.52
N LYS A 248 7.65 -17.13 4.65
CA LYS A 248 8.81 -16.63 3.90
C LYS A 248 9.93 -16.09 4.80
N GLU A 249 9.59 -15.68 6.02
CA GLU A 249 10.56 -15.19 7.01
C GLU A 249 11.04 -16.29 7.98
N MET A 250 10.39 -17.47 7.96
CA MET A 250 10.72 -18.63 8.78
C MET A 250 11.66 -19.57 8.02
N LYS A 251 12.76 -19.97 8.66
CA LYS A 251 13.85 -20.73 8.02
C LYS A 251 14.00 -22.14 8.58
N THR A 252 13.58 -22.37 9.82
CA THR A 252 13.74 -23.67 10.50
C THR A 252 12.42 -24.42 10.62
N GLN A 253 12.51 -25.75 10.74
CA GLN A 253 11.33 -26.59 10.99
C GLN A 253 10.59 -26.19 12.28
N GLU A 254 11.32 -25.89 13.36
CA GLU A 254 10.73 -25.47 14.64
C GLU A 254 9.93 -24.16 14.52
N GLU A 255 10.37 -23.24 13.68
CA GLU A 255 9.64 -22.00 13.39
C GLU A 255 8.34 -22.28 12.63
N VAL A 256 8.39 -23.18 11.65
CA VAL A 256 7.19 -23.63 10.91
C VAL A 256 6.20 -24.31 11.85
N GLU A 257 6.65 -25.13 12.79
CA GLU A 257 5.80 -25.79 13.78
C GLU A 257 5.06 -24.77 14.66
N LYS A 258 5.71 -23.66 15.05
CA LYS A 258 5.07 -22.55 15.79
C LYS A 258 3.94 -21.88 14.98
N LEU A 259 4.01 -21.90 13.65
CA LEU A 259 2.93 -21.39 12.78
C LEU A 259 1.77 -22.38 12.63
N MET A 260 2.06 -23.68 12.66
CA MET A 260 1.12 -24.79 12.42
C MET A 260 0.15 -25.02 13.59
N SER A 261 -0.64 -24.01 13.92
CA SER A 261 -1.64 -24.07 14.98
C SER A 261 -2.75 -25.09 14.65
N PRO A 262 -3.39 -25.71 15.66
CA PRO A 262 -4.52 -26.62 15.45
C PRO A 262 -5.66 -25.98 14.63
N ARG A 263 -5.86 -24.66 14.76
CA ARG A 263 -6.83 -23.91 13.97
C ARG A 263 -6.43 -23.80 12.50
N LEU A 264 -5.16 -23.54 12.21
CA LEU A 264 -4.67 -23.51 10.83
C LEU A 264 -4.85 -24.87 10.17
N ILE A 265 -4.45 -25.95 10.84
CA ILE A 265 -4.60 -27.33 10.34
C ILE A 265 -6.08 -27.64 10.08
N LYS A 266 -6.96 -27.35 11.05
CA LYS A 266 -8.41 -27.56 10.87
C LYS A 266 -8.95 -26.77 9.67
N SER A 267 -8.49 -25.53 9.51
CA SER A 267 -8.89 -24.67 8.39
C SER A 267 -8.40 -25.22 7.05
N LEU A 268 -7.13 -25.66 6.94
CA LEU A 268 -6.58 -26.31 5.75
C LEU A 268 -7.37 -27.58 5.37
N MET A 269 -7.65 -28.44 6.35
CA MET A 269 -8.41 -29.68 6.13
C MET A 269 -9.84 -29.40 5.64
N SER A 270 -10.44 -28.29 6.09
CA SER A 270 -11.77 -27.89 5.64
C SER A 270 -11.83 -27.48 4.17
N THR A 271 -10.69 -27.14 3.56
CA THR A 271 -10.58 -26.76 2.14
C THR A 271 -10.46 -27.98 1.23
N VAL A 272 -9.80 -29.06 1.69
CA VAL A 272 -9.59 -30.30 0.93
C VAL A 272 -10.91 -30.95 0.48
N GLY A 273 -11.98 -30.79 1.27
CA GLY A 273 -13.31 -31.31 0.94
C GLY A 273 -14.20 -30.41 0.07
N LYS A 274 -13.76 -29.19 -0.27
CA LYS A 274 -14.61 -28.17 -0.92
C LYS A 274 -14.19 -27.94 -2.37
N LYS A 275 -15.18 -27.71 -3.25
CA LYS A 275 -14.98 -27.36 -4.68
C LYS A 275 -14.91 -25.84 -4.89
N ASP A 276 -14.11 -25.13 -4.09
CA ASP A 276 -13.86 -23.70 -4.31
C ASP A 276 -12.46 -23.50 -4.92
N PRO A 277 -12.35 -23.18 -6.23
CA PRO A 277 -11.07 -23.10 -6.91
C PRO A 277 -10.12 -22.05 -6.31
N GLU A 278 -10.64 -20.92 -5.84
CA GLU A 278 -9.82 -19.85 -5.27
C GLU A 278 -9.21 -20.24 -3.93
N SER A 279 -10.02 -20.80 -3.02
CA SER A 279 -9.49 -21.31 -1.75
C SER A 279 -8.54 -22.49 -1.98
N GLN A 280 -8.81 -23.37 -2.94
CA GLN A 280 -7.90 -24.46 -3.29
C GLN A 280 -6.55 -23.94 -3.79
N ALA A 281 -6.54 -22.93 -4.67
CA ALA A 281 -5.30 -22.34 -5.18
C ALA A 281 -4.46 -21.70 -4.07
N VAL A 282 -5.10 -20.95 -3.16
CA VAL A 282 -4.40 -20.33 -2.01
C VAL A 282 -3.87 -21.39 -1.05
N THR A 283 -4.68 -22.41 -0.73
CA THR A 283 -4.26 -23.54 0.12
C THR A 283 -3.09 -24.30 -0.49
N GLN A 284 -3.16 -24.64 -1.79
CA GLN A 284 -2.10 -25.35 -2.50
C GLN A 284 -0.78 -24.58 -2.41
N THR A 285 -0.85 -23.27 -2.65
CA THR A 285 0.31 -22.39 -2.59
C THR A 285 0.95 -22.36 -1.19
N LEU A 286 0.13 -22.38 -0.13
CA LEU A 286 0.60 -22.43 1.26
C LEU A 286 1.23 -23.80 1.56
N THR A 287 0.58 -24.90 1.17
CA THR A 287 1.12 -26.26 1.39
C THR A 287 2.43 -26.50 0.64
N ASP A 288 2.55 -25.98 -0.58
CA ASP A 288 3.79 -26.07 -1.35
C ASP A 288 4.94 -25.33 -0.65
N SER A 289 4.65 -24.14 -0.10
CA SER A 289 5.63 -23.34 0.66
C SER A 289 6.10 -24.08 1.93
N ILE A 290 5.19 -24.78 2.63
CA ILE A 290 5.53 -25.60 3.80
C ILE A 290 6.43 -26.78 3.39
N LEU A 291 6.07 -27.48 2.30
CA LEU A 291 6.82 -28.64 1.82
C LEU A 291 8.24 -28.26 1.36
N GLU A 292 8.40 -27.09 0.74
CA GLU A 292 9.71 -26.56 0.32
C GLU A 292 10.63 -26.36 1.53
N ILE A 293 10.18 -25.66 2.57
CA ILE A 293 10.96 -25.42 3.80
C ILE A 293 11.33 -26.75 4.49
N ILE A 294 10.42 -27.73 4.51
CA ILE A 294 10.70 -29.06 5.10
C ILE A 294 11.77 -29.80 4.29
N LYS A 295 11.73 -29.73 2.96
CA LYS A 295 12.73 -30.37 2.09
C LYS A 295 14.11 -29.75 2.27
N GLU A 296 14.22 -28.43 2.23
CA GLU A 296 15.49 -27.72 2.42
C GLU A 296 16.15 -28.02 3.77
N ASN A 297 15.35 -28.18 4.84
CA ASN A 297 15.87 -28.53 6.16
C ASN A 297 16.31 -29.99 6.27
N LYS A 298 15.80 -30.90 5.43
CA LYS A 298 16.27 -32.30 5.35
C LYS A 298 17.60 -32.44 4.61
N GLU A 299 17.83 -31.62 3.58
CA GLU A 299 19.09 -31.64 2.80
C GLU A 299 20.28 -31.02 3.54
N LYS A 300 20.03 -30.21 4.56
CA LYS A 300 21.07 -29.56 5.40
C LYS A 300 21.49 -30.38 6.63
N ARG A 301 20.87 -31.53 6.88
CA ARG A 301 21.19 -32.47 7.98
C ARG A 301 22.00 -33.65 7.46
#